data_AF-A0A963Z4P0-F1
#
_entry.id   AF-A0A963Z4P0-F1
#
_cell.length_a   1.000
_cell.length_b   1.000
_cell.length_c   1.000
_cell.angle_alpha   90.00
_cell.angle_beta   90.00
_cell.angle_gamma   90.00
#
_symmetry.space_group_name_H-M   'P 1'
#
loop_
_entity.id
_entity.type
_entity.pdbx_description
1 polymer ?
#
loop_
_entity_poly.entity_id
_entity_poly.type
_entity_poly.pdbx_seq_one_letter_code
_entity_poly.pdbx_strand_id
1 'polypeptide(L)' 'MSEETEGRRFFDSVKAICEDPRFSQSVFLVHHGIPFDIAFGTDAYFRTALYIKMCEIEGSKFDFDTMEFQKPEA' A
#
# COMPACT_ATOMS: atom_id res chain seq x y z
N MET A 1 17.92 15.88 -25.24
CA MET A 1 17.05 16.16 -24.08
C MET A 1 17.96 16.48 -22.91
N SER A 2 17.68 17.49 -22.08
CA SER A 2 18.56 17.81 -20.94
C SER A 2 18.44 16.75 -19.85
N GLU A 3 19.53 16.45 -19.14
CA GLU A 3 19.55 15.54 -17.98
C GLU A 3 18.49 15.90 -16.92
N GLU A 4 18.19 17.19 -16.79
CA GLU A 4 17.15 17.72 -15.91
C GLU A 4 15.73 17.24 -16.29
N THR A 5 15.46 17.08 -17.59
CA THR A 5 14.17 16.57 -18.09
C THR A 5 14.02 15.06 -17.82
N GLU A 6 15.13 14.33 -17.88
CA GLU A 6 15.18 12.89 -17.63
C GLU A 6 15.02 12.58 -16.14
N GLY A 7 15.71 13.33 -15.27
CA GLY A 7 15.53 13.23 -13.82
C GLY A 7 14.09 13.48 -13.38
N ARG A 8 13.42 14.48 -13.97
CA ARG A 8 12.01 14.76 -13.64
C ARG A 8 11.07 13.60 -14.00
N ARG A 9 11.23 13.02 -15.20
CA ARG A 9 10.44 11.86 -15.64
C ARG A 9 10.63 10.63 -14.73
N PHE A 10 11.85 10.42 -14.26
CA PHE A 10 12.13 9.36 -13.30
C PHE A 10 11.33 9.54 -12.00
N PHE A 11 11.41 10.73 -11.39
CA PHE A 11 10.68 11.00 -10.14
C PHE A 11 9.16 11.00 -10.31
N ASP A 12 8.64 11.43 -11.46
CA ASP A 12 7.21 11.32 -11.77
C ASP A 12 6.75 9.84 -11.81
N SER A 13 7.59 8.95 -12.35
CA SER A 13 7.31 7.52 -12.40
C SER A 13 7.37 6.88 -11.01
N VAL A 14 8.38 7.23 -10.21
CA VAL A 14 8.49 6.78 -8.82
C VAL A 14 7.29 7.24 -8.00
N LYS A 15 6.88 8.49 -8.16
CA LYS A 15 5.71 9.04 -7.47
C LYS A 15 4.44 8.25 -7.80
N ALA A 16 4.20 7.95 -9.07
CA ALA A 16 3.04 7.16 -9.49
C ALA A 16 3.02 5.76 -8.85
N ILE A 17 4.19 5.13 -8.67
CA ILE A 17 4.31 3.84 -7.96
C ILE A 17 3.98 4.00 -6.47
N CYS A 18 4.52 5.03 -5.82
CA CYS A 18 4.25 5.29 -4.40
C CYS A 18 2.77 5.62 -4.11
N GLU A 19 2.07 6.23 -5.06
CA GLU A 19 0.64 6.55 -4.96
C GLU A 19 -0.27 5.35 -5.24
N ASP A 20 0.26 4.23 -5.75
CA ASP A 20 -0.50 3.00 -5.96
C ASP A 20 -0.79 2.30 -4.61
N PRO A 21 -2.07 2.11 -4.22
CA PRO A 21 -2.42 1.42 -2.99
C PRO A 21 -1.82 0.01 -2.91
N ARG A 22 -1.65 -0.68 -4.05
CA ARG A 22 -1.09 -2.02 -4.10
C ARG A 22 0.37 -2.03 -3.66
N PHE A 23 1.13 -1.00 -4.03
CA PHE A 23 2.52 -0.85 -3.62
C PHE A 23 2.60 -0.62 -2.11
N SER A 24 1.82 0.33 -1.59
CA SER A 24 1.76 0.64 -0.16
C SER A 24 1.35 -0.57 0.69
N GLN A 25 0.33 -1.31 0.26
CA GLN A 25 -0.11 -2.55 0.93
C GLN A 25 0.99 -3.62 0.92
N SER A 26 1.67 -3.84 -0.22
CA SER A 26 2.75 -4.83 -0.30
C SER A 26 3.91 -4.46 0.62
N VAL A 27 4.30 -3.18 0.65
CA VAL A 27 5.34 -2.68 1.56
C VAL A 27 4.93 -2.88 3.02
N PHE A 28 3.67 -2.61 3.36
CA PHE A 28 3.14 -2.86 4.69
C PHE A 28 3.22 -4.34 5.07
N LEU A 29 2.84 -5.26 4.17
CA LEU A 29 2.94 -6.70 4.43
C LEU A 29 4.40 -7.14 4.64
N VAL A 30 5.34 -6.61 3.85
CA VAL A 30 6.78 -6.89 4.00
C VAL A 30 7.30 -6.40 5.35
N HIS A 31 6.89 -5.20 5.77
CA HIS A 31 7.22 -4.66 7.10
C HIS A 31 6.74 -5.58 8.23
N HIS A 32 5.63 -6.29 8.02
CA HIS A 32 5.05 -7.26 8.97
C HIS A 32 5.56 -8.69 8.79
N GLY A 33 6.65 -8.88 8.04
CA GLY A 33 7.34 -10.16 7.93
C GLY A 33 6.80 -11.11 6.86
N ILE A 34 5.86 -10.68 6.02
CA ILE A 34 5.48 -11.44 4.83
C ILE A 34 6.61 -11.35 3.80
N PRO A 35 7.10 -12.48 3.24
CA PRO A 35 8.15 -12.46 2.22
C PRO A 35 7.81 -11.56 1.02
N PHE A 36 8.82 -10.89 0.46
CA PHE A 36 8.66 -9.91 -0.62
C PHE A 36 7.96 -10.51 -1.86
N ASP A 37 8.40 -11.69 -2.28
CA ASP A 37 7.83 -12.45 -3.39
C ASP A 37 6.36 -12.80 -3.17
N ILE A 38 5.97 -13.13 -1.94
CA ILE A 38 4.58 -13.37 -1.58
C ILE A 38 3.78 -12.06 -1.58
N ALA A 39 4.26 -11.01 -0.92
CA ALA A 39 3.54 -9.73 -0.82
C ALA A 39 3.27 -9.10 -2.20
N PHE A 40 4.27 -9.14 -3.09
CA PHE A 40 4.16 -8.60 -4.45
C PHE A 40 3.56 -9.58 -5.47
N GLY A 41 3.56 -10.89 -5.18
CA GLY A 41 2.96 -11.93 -6.03
C GLY A 41 1.49 -12.24 -5.72
N THR A 42 0.97 -11.84 -4.56
CA THR A 42 -0.43 -12.06 -4.17
C THR A 42 -1.38 -11.20 -5.03
N ASP A 43 -2.56 -11.72 -5.35
CA ASP A 43 -3.58 -10.93 -6.06
C ASP A 43 -4.08 -9.74 -5.22
N ALA A 44 -4.73 -8.79 -5.89
CA ALA A 44 -5.15 -7.54 -5.26
C ALA A 44 -6.21 -7.73 -4.17
N TYR A 45 -7.08 -8.73 -4.28
CA TYR A 45 -8.14 -8.96 -3.31
C TYR A 45 -7.56 -9.52 -2.01
N PHE A 46 -6.74 -10.56 -2.10
CA PHE A 46 -6.12 -11.16 -0.92
C PHE A 46 -5.14 -10.20 -0.24
N ARG A 47 -4.34 -9.43 -1.00
CA ARG A 47 -3.46 -8.41 -0.42
C ARG A 47 -4.24 -7.33 0.33
N THR A 48 -5.33 -6.82 -0.26
CA THR A 48 -6.17 -5.81 0.40
C THR A 48 -6.83 -6.38 1.66
N ALA A 49 -7.32 -7.62 1.61
CA ALA A 49 -7.91 -8.29 2.77
C ALA A 49 -6.89 -8.50 3.90
N LEU A 50 -5.66 -8.94 3.58
CA LEU A 50 -4.58 -9.10 4.56
C LEU A 50 -4.20 -7.76 5.18
N TYR A 51 -4.07 -6.72 4.37
CA TYR A 51 -3.79 -5.37 4.84
C TYR A 51 -4.87 -4.90 5.84
N ILE A 52 -6.15 -5.00 5.47
CA ILE A 52 -7.27 -4.64 6.37
C ILE A 52 -7.19 -5.43 7.68
N LYS A 53 -6.99 -6.76 7.60
CA LYS A 53 -6.96 -7.62 8.79
C LYS A 53 -5.77 -7.34 9.70
N MET A 54 -4.60 -7.05 9.15
CA MET A 54 -3.46 -6.64 9.96
C MET A 54 -3.71 -5.31 10.66
N CYS A 55 -4.25 -4.30 9.96
CA CYS A 55 -4.61 -3.03 10.60
C CYS A 55 -5.66 -3.21 11.71
N GLU A 56 -6.63 -4.11 11.53
CA GLU A 56 -7.61 -4.46 12.58
C GLU A 56 -6.96 -5.11 13.80
N ILE A 57 -5.98 -6.00 13.59
CA ILE A 57 -5.19 -6.59 14.69
C ILE A 57 -4.41 -5.52 15.46
N GLU A 58 -3.95 -4.47 14.78
CA GLU A 58 -3.28 -3.31 15.39
C GLU A 58 -4.25 -2.30 16.05
N GLY A 59 -5.55 -2.60 16.04
CA GLY A 59 -6.58 -1.80 16.72
C GLY A 59 -7.33 -0.83 15.83
N SER A 60 -7.09 -0.83 14.52
CA SER A 60 -7.90 -0.05 13.57
C SER A 60 -9.28 -0.71 13.35
N LYS A 61 -10.25 0.04 12.81
CA LYS A 61 -11.54 -0.52 12.37
C LYS A 61 -11.78 -0.12 10.92
N PHE A 62 -12.07 -1.09 10.06
CA PHE A 62 -12.39 -0.84 8.65
C PHE A 62 -13.91 -0.94 8.42
N ASP A 63 -14.49 0.06 7.77
CA ASP A 63 -15.90 0.11 7.41
C ASP A 63 -16.06 -0.29 5.94
N PHE A 64 -16.77 -1.39 5.69
CA PHE A 64 -16.95 -1.94 4.35
C PHE A 64 -18.04 -1.22 3.53
N ASP A 65 -18.93 -0.48 4.19
CA ASP A 65 -19.96 0.30 3.50
C ASP A 65 -19.37 1.62 2.97
N THR A 66 -18.48 2.25 3.75
CA THR A 66 -17.80 3.49 3.35
C THR A 66 -16.43 3.26 2.70
N MET A 67 -15.87 2.04 2.80
CA MET A 67 -14.55 1.66 2.31
C MET A 67 -13.39 2.46 2.92
N GLU A 68 -13.54 2.88 4.18
CA GLU A 68 -12.55 3.71 4.89
C GLU A 68 -12.19 3.11 6.27
N PHE A 69 -10.97 3.43 6.75
CA PHE A 69 -10.63 3.19 8.15
C PHE A 69 -11.26 4.27 9.02
N GLN A 70 -11.92 3.85 10.10
CA GLN A 70 -12.49 4.75 11.08
C GLN A 70 -11.36 5.50 11.81
N LYS A 71 -11.54 6.80 12.00
CA LYS A 71 -10.61 7.61 12.79
C LYS A 71 -10.64 7.14 14.25
N PRO A 72 -9.51 7.14 14.96
CA PRO A 72 -9.49 6.88 16.39
C PRO A 72 -10.45 7.85 17.10
N GLU A 73 -11.32 7.34 17.97
CA GLU A 73 -12.12 8.18 18.87
C GLU A 73 -11.14 8.91 19.80
N ALA A 74 -11.21 10.24 19.82
CA ALA A 74 -10.32 11.13 20.58
C ALA A 74 -10.66 11.18 22.07
#